data_AF-A0A644W4N3-F1
#
_entry.id   AF-A0A644W4N3-F1
#
_cell.length_a   1.000
_cell.length_b   1.000
_cell.length_c   1.000
_cell.angle_alpha   90.00
_cell.angle_beta   90.00
_cell.angle_gamma   90.00
#
_symmetry.space_group_name_H-M   'P 1'
#
loop_
_entity.id
_entity.type
_entity.pdbx_description
1 polymer ?
#
loop_
_entity_poly.entity_id
_entity_poly.type
_entity_poly.pdbx_seq_one_letter_code
_entity_poly.pdbx_strand_id
1 'polypeptide(L)'
;MKKSISISLTLLFLTFITPLIRSQQLTDTLRLKNYKPVSIFNIPETVVEKGKFPVIDVHSHDYALNEEEINAWVENMNACGIEKTHLLTCNWIGKPFEEFVKKYAAHAGRFAFWTSFDYTGFGEPEWAEKAIQTLIRHKDLGAVGVGEMGDKGMGDLYGYPVPGKGIHIDHPKLKPLLEKCAELNMPINIHIAEPKWMYEPLDIHNDGYVTSAKWYIDTTKVNLGYEGLMLSFENALKANPKTKFIACHYLNMNHDLERLGKLLDKYPNLYIDIAGRMGESAVTPRTTRAFLIKYADRVLFGTDNGMNASMYRHMFRILETNDEHFYIQDYGYHWSYSGLHLPKKVLKKIYYENAKKLFR
;
A
#
# COMPACT_ATOMS: atom_id res chain seq x y z
N MET A 1 -77.23 -43.80 -20.77
CA MET A 1 -76.00 -44.60 -20.92
C MET A 1 -74.97 -43.72 -21.63
N LYS A 2 -74.04 -43.07 -20.92
CA LYS A 2 -72.63 -43.48 -20.72
C LYS A 2 -72.00 -43.97 -22.04
N LYS A 3 -70.98 -43.33 -22.61
CA LYS A 3 -69.66 -43.10 -22.00
C LYS A 3 -68.99 -41.79 -22.49
N SER A 4 -68.42 -41.11 -21.50
CA SER A 4 -67.51 -39.97 -21.60
C SER A 4 -66.16 -40.38 -22.20
N ILE A 5 -65.64 -39.56 -23.11
CA ILE A 5 -64.25 -39.63 -23.59
C ILE A 5 -63.43 -38.75 -22.63
N SER A 6 -62.69 -39.39 -21.73
CA SER A 6 -61.70 -38.73 -20.87
C SER A 6 -60.41 -38.55 -21.65
N ILE A 7 -60.15 -37.35 -22.15
CA ILE A 7 -58.82 -36.94 -22.59
C ILE A 7 -58.02 -36.61 -21.33
N SER A 8 -57.18 -37.54 -20.86
CA SER A 8 -56.18 -37.24 -19.84
C SER A 8 -55.14 -36.30 -20.43
N LEU A 9 -55.30 -35.01 -20.15
CA LEU A 9 -54.23 -34.03 -20.28
C LEU A 9 -53.30 -34.21 -19.06
N THR A 10 -52.45 -35.24 -19.09
CA THR A 10 -51.43 -35.41 -18.06
C THR A 10 -50.38 -34.32 -18.27
N LEU A 11 -50.49 -33.28 -17.45
CA LEU A 11 -49.52 -32.21 -17.24
C LEU A 11 -48.09 -32.76 -17.28
N LEU A 12 -47.35 -32.42 -18.35
CA LEU A 12 -45.90 -32.51 -18.39
C LEU A 12 -45.32 -31.29 -17.65
N PHE A 13 -45.56 -31.19 -16.34
CA PHE A 13 -45.13 -30.07 -15.48
C PHE A 13 -44.13 -30.56 -14.42
N LEU A 14 -43.12 -31.33 -14.84
CA LEU A 14 -42.21 -31.96 -13.87
C LEU A 14 -40.72 -31.98 -14.27
N THR A 15 -40.25 -30.95 -14.97
CA THR A 15 -38.81 -30.83 -15.29
C THR A 15 -38.17 -29.47 -14.97
N PHE A 16 -38.88 -28.56 -14.27
CA PHE A 16 -38.31 -27.26 -13.86
C PHE A 16 -38.14 -27.06 -12.34
N ILE A 17 -38.50 -28.04 -11.50
CA ILE A 17 -38.47 -27.89 -10.03
C ILE A 17 -37.11 -28.32 -9.41
N THR A 18 -36.35 -29.19 -10.09
CA THR A 18 -35.04 -29.68 -9.59
C THR A 18 -33.87 -28.67 -9.59
N PRO A 19 -33.75 -27.67 -10.50
CA PRO A 19 -32.67 -26.70 -10.41
C PRO A 19 -32.87 -25.66 -9.30
N LEU A 20 -34.11 -25.37 -8.88
CA LEU A 20 -34.40 -24.32 -7.91
C LEU A 20 -33.91 -24.67 -6.49
N ILE A 21 -34.10 -25.93 -6.07
CA ILE A 21 -33.71 -26.42 -4.73
C ILE A 21 -32.18 -26.44 -4.58
N ARG A 22 -31.46 -26.87 -5.63
CA ARG A 22 -29.98 -26.90 -5.63
C ARG A 22 -29.37 -25.49 -5.59
N SER A 23 -30.03 -24.51 -6.20
CA SER A 23 -29.61 -23.11 -6.21
C SER A 23 -29.69 -22.47 -4.82
N GLN A 24 -30.81 -22.63 -4.11
CA GLN A 24 -30.99 -22.07 -2.76
C GLN A 24 -30.03 -22.69 -1.73
N GLN A 25 -29.77 -23.99 -1.84
CA GLN A 25 -28.84 -24.66 -0.93
C GLN A 25 -27.39 -24.15 -1.09
N LEU A 26 -27.01 -23.71 -2.30
CA LEU A 26 -25.68 -23.17 -2.56
C LEU A 26 -25.51 -21.75 -1.99
N THR A 27 -26.53 -20.89 -2.06
CA THR A 27 -26.47 -19.55 -1.46
C THR A 27 -26.35 -19.61 0.06
N ASP A 28 -26.96 -20.59 0.70
CA ASP A 28 -26.92 -20.74 2.16
C ASP A 28 -25.63 -21.41 2.67
N THR A 29 -24.87 -22.08 1.78
CA THR A 29 -23.67 -22.85 2.15
C THR A 29 -22.36 -22.25 1.62
N LEU A 30 -22.40 -21.46 0.54
CA LEU A 30 -21.22 -20.78 0.01
C LEU A 30 -20.81 -19.64 0.92
N ARG A 31 -19.75 -19.86 1.71
CA ARG A 31 -19.19 -18.84 2.59
C ARG A 31 -18.55 -17.71 1.77
N LEU A 32 -18.74 -16.46 2.20
CA LEU A 32 -18.18 -15.28 1.54
C LEU A 32 -16.65 -15.37 1.33
N LYS A 33 -15.90 -15.93 2.30
CA LYS A 33 -14.44 -16.17 2.16
C LYS A 33 -14.04 -17.13 1.03
N ASN A 34 -14.98 -17.94 0.55
CA ASN A 34 -14.79 -18.88 -0.57
C ASN A 34 -15.36 -18.32 -1.88
N TYR A 35 -16.00 -17.15 -1.86
CA TYR A 35 -16.53 -16.51 -3.05
C TYR A 35 -15.39 -15.99 -3.93
N LYS A 36 -15.29 -16.54 -5.14
CA LYS A 36 -14.24 -16.23 -6.13
C LYS A 36 -14.88 -16.04 -7.50
N PRO A 37 -15.52 -14.88 -7.75
CA PRO A 37 -16.18 -14.63 -9.02
C PRO A 37 -15.17 -14.63 -10.17
N VAL A 38 -15.66 -15.05 -11.34
CA VAL A 38 -14.98 -14.89 -12.63
C VAL A 38 -15.89 -14.03 -13.48
N SER A 39 -15.33 -12.99 -14.10
CA SER A 39 -16.10 -12.11 -14.99
C SER A 39 -16.65 -12.93 -16.15
N ILE A 40 -17.96 -12.79 -16.41
CA ILE A 40 -18.64 -13.39 -17.57
C ILE A 40 -18.82 -12.37 -18.70
N PHE A 41 -18.45 -11.11 -18.47
CA PHE A 41 -18.64 -10.05 -19.44
C PHE A 41 -17.59 -10.15 -20.54
N ASN A 42 -18.05 -10.14 -21.80
CA ASN A 42 -17.17 -10.07 -22.95
C ASN A 42 -16.86 -8.60 -23.27
N ILE A 43 -15.91 -8.04 -22.51
CA ILE A 43 -15.44 -6.66 -22.62
C ILE A 43 -13.93 -6.66 -22.90
N PRO A 44 -13.37 -5.55 -23.44
CA PRO A 44 -11.93 -5.47 -23.71
C PRO A 44 -11.08 -5.77 -22.48
N GLU A 45 -10.03 -6.57 -22.67
CA GLU A 45 -9.01 -6.87 -21.66
C GLU A 45 -7.64 -6.45 -22.20
N THR A 46 -6.94 -5.65 -21.40
CA THR A 46 -5.64 -5.10 -21.76
C THR A 46 -4.53 -5.72 -20.90
N VAL A 47 -3.55 -6.34 -21.55
CA VAL A 47 -2.31 -6.77 -20.90
C VAL A 47 -1.26 -5.68 -21.05
N VAL A 48 -0.84 -5.10 -19.93
CA VAL A 48 0.21 -4.07 -19.90
C VAL A 48 1.51 -4.70 -19.42
N GLU A 49 2.33 -5.13 -20.37
CA GLU A 49 3.60 -5.85 -20.11
C GLU A 49 4.64 -5.01 -19.36
N LYS A 50 4.69 -3.72 -19.68
CA LYS A 50 5.71 -2.76 -19.26
C LYS A 50 5.07 -1.40 -19.03
N GLY A 51 5.49 -0.69 -17.99
CA GLY A 51 4.99 0.64 -17.68
C GLY A 51 5.19 1.61 -18.85
N LYS A 52 4.24 2.53 -19.04
CA LYS A 52 4.28 3.52 -20.14
C LYS A 52 5.53 4.39 -20.17
N PHE A 53 6.14 4.58 -19.00
CA PHE A 53 7.37 5.33 -18.76
C PHE A 53 8.27 4.50 -17.83
N PRO A 54 9.58 4.80 -17.74
CA PRO A 54 10.42 4.22 -16.69
C PRO A 54 9.77 4.44 -15.32
N VAL A 55 9.82 3.42 -14.47
CA VAL A 55 9.17 3.44 -13.15
C VAL A 55 10.24 3.40 -12.06
N ILE A 56 10.10 4.24 -11.05
CA ILE A 56 10.82 4.14 -9.78
C ILE A 56 9.79 3.67 -8.76
N ASP A 57 9.99 2.46 -8.26
CA ASP A 57 9.21 1.90 -7.17
C ASP A 57 9.79 2.44 -5.86
N VAL A 58 9.13 3.41 -5.22
CA VAL A 58 9.64 4.05 -4.00
C VAL A 58 9.29 3.28 -2.72
N HIS A 59 8.60 2.15 -2.83
CA HIS A 59 8.09 1.42 -1.68
C HIS A 59 8.11 -0.09 -1.93
N SER A 60 9.14 -0.74 -1.43
CA SER A 60 9.24 -2.20 -1.34
C SER A 60 10.11 -2.55 -0.13
N HIS A 61 10.31 -3.84 0.12
CA HIS A 61 11.07 -4.34 1.25
C HIS A 61 12.06 -5.44 0.86
N ASP A 62 12.85 -5.91 1.83
CA ASP A 62 13.84 -6.97 1.66
C ASP A 62 13.21 -8.36 1.45
N TYR A 63 12.48 -8.55 0.35
CA TYR A 63 11.78 -9.81 0.06
C TYR A 63 12.70 -10.91 -0.48
N ALA A 64 13.73 -10.54 -1.26
CA ALA A 64 14.66 -11.51 -1.82
C ALA A 64 15.48 -12.16 -0.71
N LEU A 65 15.56 -13.48 -0.64
CA LEU A 65 16.29 -14.17 0.42
C LEU A 65 17.78 -14.32 0.12
N ASN A 66 18.14 -14.35 -1.16
CA ASN A 66 19.49 -14.67 -1.64
C ASN A 66 19.77 -13.99 -3.00
N GLU A 67 21.01 -14.14 -3.51
CA GLU A 67 21.45 -13.51 -4.74
C GLU A 67 20.67 -13.96 -5.99
N GLU A 68 20.25 -15.22 -6.05
CA GLU A 68 19.45 -15.75 -7.17
C GLU A 68 18.08 -15.05 -7.24
N GLU A 69 17.42 -14.86 -6.10
CA GLU A 69 16.15 -14.12 -6.04
C GLU A 69 16.32 -12.64 -6.37
N ILE A 70 17.45 -12.02 -6.00
CA ILE A 70 17.77 -10.63 -6.40
C ILE A 70 17.94 -10.55 -7.93
N ASN A 71 18.65 -11.51 -8.53
CA ASN A 71 18.82 -11.59 -9.99
C ASN A 71 17.45 -11.70 -10.68
N ALA A 72 16.59 -12.61 -10.21
CA ALA A 72 15.25 -12.81 -10.74
C ALA A 72 14.37 -11.54 -10.58
N TRP A 73 14.50 -10.83 -9.45
CA TRP A 73 13.80 -9.56 -9.25
C TRP A 73 14.27 -8.52 -10.27
N VAL A 74 15.58 -8.40 -10.49
CA VAL A 74 16.15 -7.46 -11.48
C VAL A 74 15.70 -7.80 -12.91
N GLU A 75 15.57 -9.08 -13.25
CA GLU A 75 14.99 -9.52 -14.53
C GLU A 75 13.51 -9.09 -14.67
N ASN A 76 12.70 -9.30 -13.63
CA ASN A 76 11.31 -8.84 -13.59
C ASN A 76 11.21 -7.31 -13.68
N MET A 77 12.09 -6.59 -12.98
CA MET A 77 12.20 -5.13 -13.08
C MET A 77 12.49 -4.69 -14.52
N ASN A 78 13.43 -5.35 -15.21
CA ASN A 78 13.75 -5.05 -16.61
C ASN A 78 12.55 -5.30 -17.54
N ALA A 79 11.88 -6.44 -17.38
CA ALA A 79 10.70 -6.82 -18.16
C ALA A 79 9.57 -5.78 -18.00
N CYS A 80 9.34 -5.30 -16.78
CA CYS A 80 8.27 -4.37 -16.45
C CYS A 80 8.65 -2.88 -16.58
N GLY A 81 9.93 -2.55 -16.84
CA GLY A 81 10.39 -1.17 -16.98
C GLY A 81 10.63 -0.44 -15.67
N ILE A 82 10.92 -1.18 -14.60
CA ILE A 82 11.30 -0.64 -13.30
C ILE A 82 12.80 -0.30 -13.33
N GLU A 83 13.10 0.99 -13.32
CA GLU A 83 14.47 1.52 -13.32
C GLU A 83 15.14 1.24 -11.97
N LYS A 84 14.42 1.50 -10.89
CA LYS A 84 14.93 1.42 -9.53
C LYS A 84 13.83 1.04 -8.54
N THR A 85 14.17 0.24 -7.54
CA THR A 85 13.30 -0.10 -6.41
C THR A 85 13.92 0.38 -5.10
N HIS A 86 13.13 1.04 -4.28
CA HIS A 86 13.53 1.49 -2.97
C HIS A 86 13.14 0.43 -1.94
N LEU A 87 14.08 0.03 -1.10
CA LEU A 87 13.91 -0.96 -0.06
C LEU A 87 13.88 -0.26 1.30
N LEU A 88 12.70 -0.28 1.92
CA LEU A 88 12.42 0.29 3.23
C LEU A 88 12.91 -0.66 4.32
N THR A 89 13.63 -0.12 5.31
CA THR A 89 14.13 -0.91 6.44
C THR A 89 13.06 -1.01 7.52
N CYS A 90 12.79 -2.24 7.95
CA CYS A 90 11.94 -2.54 9.09
C CYS A 90 12.67 -3.51 10.02
N ASN A 91 12.32 -3.50 11.30
CA ASN A 91 12.97 -4.31 12.33
C ASN A 91 13.01 -5.83 12.04
N TRP A 92 12.04 -6.36 11.29
CA TRP A 92 11.98 -7.78 10.94
C TRP A 92 13.10 -8.25 10.01
N ILE A 93 13.78 -7.33 9.31
CA ILE A 93 15.01 -7.63 8.58
C ILE A 93 16.06 -8.17 9.57
N GLY A 94 16.11 -7.61 10.78
CA GLY A 94 16.90 -8.15 11.87
C GLY A 94 18.42 -8.01 11.71
N LYS A 95 18.88 -7.22 10.74
CA LYS A 95 20.30 -7.07 10.37
C LYS A 95 20.76 -5.61 10.42
N PRO A 96 22.05 -5.34 10.71
CA PRO A 96 22.64 -4.02 10.54
C PRO A 96 22.48 -3.50 9.11
N PHE A 97 22.37 -2.18 8.96
CA PHE A 97 22.15 -1.52 7.67
C PHE A 97 23.24 -1.86 6.64
N GLU A 98 24.49 -2.02 7.07
CA GLU A 98 25.62 -2.37 6.21
C GLU A 98 25.44 -3.74 5.56
N GLU A 99 24.98 -4.73 6.34
CA GLU A 99 24.74 -6.09 5.83
C GLU A 99 23.58 -6.08 4.84
N PHE A 100 22.54 -5.30 5.14
CA PHE A 100 21.40 -5.12 4.25
C PHE A 100 21.80 -4.48 2.92
N VAL A 101 22.58 -3.39 2.92
CA VAL A 101 23.08 -2.77 1.68
C VAL A 101 24.02 -3.73 0.92
N LYS A 102 24.93 -4.40 1.63
CA LYS A 102 25.92 -5.32 1.03
C LYS A 102 25.26 -6.47 0.29
N LYS A 103 24.12 -6.98 0.77
CA LYS A 103 23.33 -8.05 0.13
C LYS A 103 22.99 -7.75 -1.34
N TYR A 104 22.81 -6.47 -1.68
CA TYR A 104 22.40 -6.01 -3.01
C TYR A 104 23.54 -5.40 -3.83
N ALA A 105 24.78 -5.48 -3.36
CA ALA A 105 25.92 -4.79 -3.96
C ALA A 105 26.19 -5.17 -5.42
N ALA A 106 25.89 -6.41 -5.83
CA ALA A 106 26.04 -6.88 -7.21
C ALA A 106 25.15 -6.12 -8.21
N HIS A 107 24.07 -5.49 -7.74
CA HIS A 107 23.11 -4.73 -8.55
C HIS A 107 23.09 -3.24 -8.18
N ALA A 108 24.28 -2.68 -7.94
CA ALA A 108 24.45 -1.28 -7.61
C ALA A 108 23.69 -0.37 -8.59
N GLY A 109 22.89 0.55 -8.06
CA GLY A 109 22.07 1.47 -8.83
C GLY A 109 20.67 0.97 -9.20
N ARG A 110 20.36 -0.33 -9.02
CA ARG A 110 19.00 -0.87 -9.18
C ARG A 110 18.16 -0.78 -7.91
N PHE A 111 18.82 -0.72 -6.76
CA PHE A 111 18.15 -0.56 -5.46
C PHE A 111 18.59 0.73 -4.76
N ALA A 112 17.68 1.32 -4.00
CA ALA A 112 17.96 2.40 -3.06
C ALA A 112 17.52 1.98 -1.66
N PHE A 113 18.28 2.34 -0.63
CA PHE A 113 18.08 1.82 0.72
C PHE A 113 17.64 2.93 1.65
N TRP A 114 16.72 2.62 2.54
CA TRP A 114 16.29 3.50 3.61
C TRP A 114 16.82 2.98 4.94
N THR A 115 17.08 3.88 5.89
CA THR A 115 17.43 3.48 7.27
C THR A 115 16.19 3.53 8.16
N SER A 116 16.26 2.95 9.35
CA SER A 116 15.31 3.19 10.44
C SER A 116 15.90 4.13 11.49
N PHE A 117 15.06 4.58 12.43
CA PHE A 117 15.55 5.12 13.70
C PHE A 117 15.90 3.99 14.68
N ASP A 118 16.84 4.29 15.58
CA ASP A 118 17.20 3.44 16.71
C ASP A 118 16.77 4.11 18.01
N TYR A 119 15.91 3.41 18.77
CA TYR A 119 15.38 3.88 20.04
C TYR A 119 16.17 3.36 21.26
N THR A 120 17.33 2.75 21.05
CA THR A 120 18.21 2.28 22.13
C THR A 120 18.63 3.43 23.04
N GLY A 121 18.23 3.38 24.31
CA GLY A 121 18.50 4.46 25.27
C GLY A 121 17.61 5.70 25.09
N PHE A 122 16.47 5.58 24.38
CA PHE A 122 15.50 6.66 24.29
C PHE A 122 15.08 7.13 25.68
N GLY A 123 15.30 8.41 25.97
CA GLY A 123 15.15 8.92 27.33
C GLY A 123 16.38 9.67 27.78
N GLU A 124 17.55 9.09 27.49
CA GLU A 124 18.85 9.54 27.98
C GLU A 124 19.28 10.87 27.33
N PRO A 125 20.06 11.72 28.04
CA PRO A 125 20.49 13.02 27.53
C PRO A 125 21.24 12.97 26.19
N GLU A 126 22.01 11.89 25.95
CA GLU A 126 22.83 11.72 24.74
C GLU A 126 22.13 10.97 23.60
N TRP A 127 20.90 10.49 23.81
CA TRP A 127 20.24 9.61 22.84
C TRP A 127 20.10 10.26 21.45
N ALA A 128 19.63 11.52 21.41
CA ALA A 128 19.38 12.20 20.16
C ALA A 128 20.67 12.37 19.33
N GLU A 129 21.78 12.70 20.00
CA GLU A 129 23.09 12.83 19.35
C GLU A 129 23.55 11.49 18.77
N LYS A 130 23.46 10.40 19.54
CA LYS A 130 23.82 9.05 19.08
C LYS A 130 22.97 8.61 17.87
N ALA A 131 21.66 8.85 17.92
CA ALA A 131 20.77 8.52 16.81
C ALA A 131 21.08 9.36 15.56
N ILE A 132 21.41 10.64 15.72
CA ILE A 132 21.85 11.53 14.63
C ILE A 132 23.15 11.03 14.00
N GLN A 133 24.15 10.62 14.80
CA GLN A 133 25.39 10.07 14.27
C GLN A 133 25.16 8.77 13.47
N THR A 134 24.22 7.92 13.89
CA THR A 134 23.80 6.77 13.10
C THR A 134 23.16 7.18 11.77
N LEU A 135 22.29 8.20 11.75
CA LEU A 135 21.70 8.71 10.51
C LEU A 135 22.75 9.23 9.53
N ILE A 136 23.72 10.01 10.02
CA ILE A 136 24.83 10.54 9.20
C ILE A 136 25.64 9.39 8.61
N ARG A 137 26.03 8.42 9.46
CA ARG A 137 26.78 7.24 9.01
C ARG A 137 26.03 6.43 7.95
N HIS A 138 24.73 6.21 8.12
CA HIS A 138 23.92 5.49 7.11
C HIS A 138 23.72 6.33 5.84
N LYS A 139 23.62 7.66 5.95
CA LYS A 139 23.62 8.56 4.79
C LYS A 139 24.90 8.44 3.98
N ASP A 140 26.05 8.39 4.63
CA ASP A 140 27.35 8.20 3.98
C ASP A 140 27.47 6.82 3.30
N LEU A 141 26.75 5.82 3.81
CA LEU A 141 26.62 4.49 3.20
C LEU A 141 25.56 4.43 2.08
N GLY A 142 24.89 5.55 1.77
CA GLY A 142 23.95 5.66 0.65
C GLY A 142 22.47 5.60 1.03
N ALA A 143 22.11 5.71 2.31
CA ALA A 143 20.72 5.81 2.71
C ALA A 143 20.04 7.04 2.07
N VAL A 144 18.88 6.82 1.44
CA VAL A 144 18.13 7.89 0.74
C VAL A 144 17.07 8.55 1.62
N GLY A 145 16.70 7.93 2.74
CA GLY A 145 15.67 8.42 3.64
C GLY A 145 15.54 7.55 4.90
N VAL A 146 14.59 7.88 5.77
CA VAL A 146 14.22 7.08 6.95
C VAL A 146 12.86 6.44 6.72
N GLY A 147 12.75 5.13 6.85
CA GLY A 147 11.51 4.40 6.69
C GLY A 147 11.73 2.92 6.37
N GLU A 148 10.70 2.10 6.48
CA GLU A 148 9.32 2.47 6.82
C GLU A 148 9.21 2.65 8.33
N MET A 149 8.73 3.81 8.80
CA MET A 149 8.30 3.95 10.19
C MET A 149 6.89 3.38 10.31
N GLY A 150 6.62 2.58 11.33
CA GLY A 150 5.36 1.85 11.43
C GLY A 150 4.63 2.12 12.74
N ASP A 151 3.60 2.95 12.71
CA ASP A 151 2.80 3.28 13.90
C ASP A 151 1.32 2.96 13.72
N LYS A 152 0.91 1.88 14.36
CA LYS A 152 -0.47 1.37 14.36
C LYS A 152 -1.20 1.67 15.68
N GLY A 153 -0.71 2.65 16.44
CA GLY A 153 -1.27 3.06 17.72
C GLY A 153 -0.40 2.71 18.93
N MET A 154 0.78 2.12 18.70
CA MET A 154 1.71 1.67 19.75
C MET A 154 3.10 2.31 19.62
N GLY A 155 3.25 3.36 18.79
CA GLY A 155 4.53 3.98 18.47
C GLY A 155 5.22 3.30 17.29
N ASP A 156 6.42 3.78 16.92
CA ASP A 156 7.18 3.22 15.80
C ASP A 156 7.71 1.82 16.12
N LEU A 157 7.00 0.79 15.67
CA LEU A 157 7.38 -0.60 15.87
C LEU A 157 8.41 -1.11 14.86
N TYR A 158 8.77 -0.33 13.84
CA TYR A 158 9.69 -0.74 12.78
C TYR A 158 11.13 -0.27 13.00
N GLY A 159 11.36 0.58 14.01
CA GLY A 159 12.70 0.96 14.48
C GLY A 159 13.61 -0.23 14.81
N TYR A 160 14.89 -0.11 14.46
CA TYR A 160 15.91 -1.14 14.63
C TYR A 160 17.24 -0.51 15.10
N PRO A 161 18.00 -1.17 16.01
CA PRO A 161 17.74 -2.47 16.65
C PRO A 161 16.60 -2.47 17.68
N VAL A 162 16.23 -1.32 18.24
CA VAL A 162 15.16 -1.23 19.24
C VAL A 162 13.96 -0.46 18.67
N PRO A 163 12.73 -0.98 18.79
CA PRO A 163 11.52 -0.28 18.38
C PRO A 163 11.13 0.84 19.34
N GLY A 164 10.50 1.88 18.82
CA GLY A 164 10.01 3.05 19.54
C GLY A 164 8.62 2.83 20.16
N LYS A 165 8.47 1.84 21.03
CA LYS A 165 7.18 1.56 21.71
C LYS A 165 6.70 2.78 22.49
N GLY A 166 5.47 3.23 22.20
CA GLY A 166 4.83 4.42 22.79
C GLY A 166 5.35 5.75 22.25
N ILE A 167 6.24 5.73 21.24
CA ILE A 167 6.85 6.93 20.67
C ILE A 167 6.22 7.18 19.31
N HIS A 168 5.32 8.16 19.28
CA HIS A 168 4.63 8.62 18.08
C HIS A 168 5.46 9.68 17.34
N ILE A 169 5.16 9.91 16.06
CA ILE A 169 5.97 10.77 15.18
C ILE A 169 6.05 12.23 15.64
N ASP A 170 5.05 12.74 16.37
CA ASP A 170 5.06 14.09 16.94
C ASP A 170 5.71 14.20 18.33
N HIS A 171 6.32 13.12 18.82
CA HIS A 171 6.99 13.14 20.12
C HIS A 171 8.13 14.18 20.12
N PRO A 172 8.20 15.11 21.10
CA PRO A 172 9.16 16.22 21.08
C PRO A 172 10.63 15.82 20.94
N LYS A 173 11.02 14.68 21.54
CA LYS A 173 12.38 14.14 21.42
C LYS A 173 12.76 13.71 20.00
N LEU A 174 11.81 13.44 19.10
CA LEU A 174 12.11 13.13 17.70
C LEU A 174 12.47 14.37 16.88
N LYS A 175 12.13 15.58 17.34
CA LYS A 175 12.33 16.82 16.59
C LYS A 175 13.78 17.01 16.08
N PRO A 176 14.84 16.83 16.89
CA PRO A 176 16.21 16.95 16.40
C PRO A 176 16.54 15.97 15.25
N LEU A 177 16.00 14.75 15.29
CA LEU A 177 16.21 13.74 14.23
C LEU A 177 15.45 14.15 12.95
N LEU A 178 14.21 14.62 13.07
CA LEU A 178 13.41 15.08 11.93
C LEU A 178 14.04 16.32 11.26
N GLU A 179 14.56 17.24 12.06
CA GLU A 179 15.32 18.42 11.57
C GLU A 179 16.61 17.98 10.88
N LYS A 180 17.36 17.04 11.46
CA LYS A 180 18.54 16.46 10.82
C LYS A 180 18.21 15.78 9.49
N CYS A 181 17.09 15.07 9.41
CA CYS A 181 16.62 14.46 8.17
C CYS A 181 16.35 15.52 7.08
N ALA A 182 15.81 16.68 7.44
CA ALA A 182 15.66 17.81 6.51
C ALA A 182 17.03 18.32 6.01
N GLU A 183 18.01 18.49 6.91
CA GLU A 183 19.36 18.93 6.55
C GLU A 183 20.07 17.94 5.60
N LEU A 184 19.91 16.64 5.85
CA LEU A 184 20.49 15.57 5.04
C LEU A 184 19.71 15.26 3.75
N ASN A 185 18.61 15.98 3.49
CA ASN A 185 17.66 15.70 2.41
C ASN A 185 17.16 14.25 2.42
N MET A 186 16.92 13.70 3.62
CA MET A 186 16.37 12.38 3.86
C MET A 186 14.87 12.52 4.19
N PRO A 187 13.95 12.25 3.26
CA PRO A 187 12.53 12.19 3.60
C PRO A 187 12.23 11.09 4.62
N ILE A 188 11.10 11.23 5.31
CA ILE A 188 10.53 10.21 6.21
C ILE A 188 9.41 9.48 5.47
N ASN A 189 9.53 8.17 5.30
CA ASN A 189 8.42 7.31 4.87
C ASN A 189 7.77 6.69 6.11
N ILE A 190 6.46 6.89 6.28
CA ILE A 190 5.74 6.46 7.47
C ILE A 190 4.37 5.85 7.13
N HIS A 191 4.18 4.66 7.68
CA HIS A 191 2.93 3.94 7.74
C HIS A 191 2.24 4.26 9.04
N ILE A 192 1.11 4.94 8.92
CA ILE A 192 0.32 5.30 10.08
C ILE A 192 -1.10 4.77 9.96
N ALA A 193 -1.60 4.25 11.07
CA ALA A 193 -2.89 3.58 11.14
C ALA A 193 -3.00 2.43 10.11
N GLU A 194 -4.23 2.10 9.74
CA GLU A 194 -4.60 1.07 8.77
C GLU A 194 -5.89 1.50 8.04
N PRO A 195 -6.33 0.79 6.99
CA PRO A 195 -7.60 1.09 6.34
C PRO A 195 -8.77 1.09 7.31
N LYS A 196 -9.72 1.98 7.08
CA LYS A 196 -10.86 2.20 7.98
C LYS A 196 -11.65 0.94 8.30
N TRP A 197 -11.81 0.02 7.34
CA TRP A 197 -12.52 -1.25 7.54
C TRP A 197 -11.87 -2.18 8.58
N MET A 198 -10.58 -1.99 8.93
CA MET A 198 -9.94 -2.71 10.04
C MET A 198 -10.41 -2.21 11.41
N TYR A 199 -10.92 -0.98 11.49
CA TYR A 199 -11.42 -0.36 12.71
C TYR A 199 -12.95 -0.43 12.84
N GLU A 200 -13.66 -0.77 11.77
CA GLU A 200 -15.11 -0.92 11.78
C GLU A 200 -15.53 -2.25 12.45
N PRO A 201 -16.73 -2.33 13.05
CA PRO A 201 -17.26 -3.55 13.63
C PRO A 201 -17.18 -4.75 12.67
N LEU A 202 -16.96 -5.96 13.19
CA LEU A 202 -16.99 -7.19 12.40
C LEU A 202 -18.43 -7.67 12.20
N ASP A 203 -19.20 -6.92 11.41
CA ASP A 203 -20.59 -7.21 11.10
C ASP A 203 -20.89 -7.19 9.59
N ILE A 204 -22.17 -7.35 9.25
CA ILE A 204 -22.65 -7.38 7.87
C ILE A 204 -22.55 -6.03 7.13
N HIS A 205 -22.20 -4.95 7.82
CA HIS A 205 -22.06 -3.60 7.27
C HIS A 205 -20.60 -3.21 7.01
N ASN A 206 -19.64 -4.02 7.43
CA ASN A 206 -18.22 -3.79 7.18
C ASN A 206 -17.84 -4.20 5.75
N ASP A 207 -17.54 -3.21 4.91
CA ASP A 207 -17.12 -3.41 3.51
C ASP A 207 -15.88 -4.32 3.38
N GLY A 208 -14.98 -4.28 4.36
CA GLY A 208 -13.79 -5.12 4.41
C GLY A 208 -13.97 -6.42 5.20
N TYR A 209 -15.18 -6.82 5.59
CA TYR A 209 -15.45 -7.88 6.58
C TYR A 209 -14.54 -9.13 6.45
N VAL A 210 -14.44 -9.72 5.25
CA VAL A 210 -13.65 -10.95 5.02
C VAL A 210 -12.19 -10.76 5.41
N THR A 211 -11.62 -9.61 5.03
CA THR A 211 -10.22 -9.26 5.30
C THR A 211 -10.06 -8.76 6.74
N SER A 212 -11.03 -7.99 7.23
CA SER A 212 -11.09 -7.49 8.61
C SER A 212 -11.12 -8.61 9.63
N ALA A 213 -11.82 -9.72 9.38
CA ALA A 213 -11.83 -10.86 10.30
C ALA A 213 -10.42 -11.43 10.60
N LYS A 214 -9.43 -11.19 9.73
CA LYS A 214 -8.02 -11.53 9.96
C LYS A 214 -7.21 -10.38 10.56
N TRP A 215 -7.52 -9.14 10.18
CA TRP A 215 -6.69 -7.95 10.45
C TRP A 215 -7.37 -6.90 11.34
N TYR A 216 -8.47 -7.26 12.00
CA TYR A 216 -9.25 -6.39 12.85
C TYR A 216 -8.38 -5.74 13.93
N ILE A 217 -8.53 -4.43 14.09
CA ILE A 217 -7.86 -3.67 15.13
C ILE A 217 -8.79 -3.55 16.32
N ASP A 218 -8.37 -4.20 17.40
CA ASP A 218 -8.96 -3.98 18.72
C ASP A 218 -8.48 -2.65 19.29
N THR A 219 -9.29 -1.62 19.13
CA THR A 219 -8.99 -0.25 19.58
C THR A 219 -8.84 -0.12 21.10
N THR A 220 -9.27 -1.12 21.88
CA THR A 220 -9.04 -1.16 23.33
C THR A 220 -7.60 -1.50 23.72
N LYS A 221 -6.80 -2.01 22.77
CA LYS A 221 -5.42 -2.48 22.98
C LYS A 221 -4.36 -1.53 22.44
N VAL A 222 -4.74 -0.40 21.86
CA VAL A 222 -3.81 0.59 21.30
C VAL A 222 -3.82 1.87 22.14
N ASN A 223 -2.68 2.57 22.20
CA ASN A 223 -2.58 3.83 22.94
C ASN A 223 -3.25 4.98 22.16
N LEU A 224 -3.15 4.95 20.83
CA LEU A 224 -3.83 5.89 19.94
C LEU A 224 -4.69 5.13 18.93
N GLY A 225 -5.98 5.47 18.89
CA GLY A 225 -6.87 5.04 17.81
C GLY A 225 -6.64 5.83 16.51
N TYR A 226 -7.41 5.51 15.47
CA TYR A 226 -7.29 6.09 14.13
C TYR A 226 -7.17 7.63 14.13
N GLU A 227 -8.11 8.34 14.78
CA GLU A 227 -8.09 9.81 14.80
C GLU A 227 -6.91 10.39 15.60
N GLY A 228 -6.48 9.71 16.66
CA GLY A 228 -5.31 10.11 17.44
C GLY A 228 -4.01 10.01 16.62
N LEU A 229 -3.89 8.94 15.83
CA LEU A 229 -2.77 8.76 14.90
C LEU A 229 -2.77 9.83 13.80
N MET A 230 -3.92 10.13 13.19
CA MET A 230 -4.01 11.19 12.17
C MET A 230 -3.64 12.56 12.74
N LEU A 231 -4.07 12.87 13.96
CA LEU A 231 -3.69 14.10 14.65
C LEU A 231 -2.18 14.15 14.95
N SER A 232 -1.60 13.05 15.44
CA SER A 232 -0.15 12.94 15.70
C SER A 232 0.65 13.18 14.41
N PHE A 233 0.25 12.56 13.30
CA PHE A 233 0.91 12.79 12.01
C PHE A 233 0.81 14.25 11.56
N GLU A 234 -0.38 14.85 11.63
CA GLU A 234 -0.57 16.25 11.23
C GLU A 234 0.26 17.22 12.12
N ASN A 235 0.36 16.94 13.42
CA ASN A 235 1.21 17.71 14.34
C ASN A 235 2.68 17.65 13.90
N ALA A 236 3.19 16.46 13.57
CA ALA A 236 4.55 16.30 13.09
C ALA A 236 4.80 17.03 11.76
N LEU A 237 3.87 16.92 10.81
CA LEU A 237 3.94 17.66 9.53
C LEU A 237 4.05 19.16 9.75
N LYS A 238 3.15 19.71 10.58
CA LYS A 238 3.09 21.14 10.90
C LYS A 238 4.34 21.63 11.61
N ALA A 239 4.88 20.84 12.53
CA ALA A 239 6.05 21.20 13.31
C ALA A 239 7.38 21.13 12.52
N ASN A 240 7.41 20.40 11.40
CA ASN A 240 8.62 20.12 10.63
C ASN A 240 8.48 20.50 9.14
N PRO A 241 8.22 21.79 8.79
CA PRO A 241 7.91 22.21 7.42
C PRO A 241 9.05 22.02 6.42
N LYS A 242 10.30 21.85 6.90
CA LYS A 242 11.48 21.57 6.06
C LYS A 242 11.70 20.08 5.82
N THR A 243 11.16 19.22 6.68
CA THR A 243 11.27 17.77 6.55
C THR A 243 10.18 17.29 5.59
N LYS A 244 10.56 16.53 4.58
CA LYS A 244 9.61 15.94 3.63
C LYS A 244 9.10 14.62 4.21
N PHE A 245 7.79 14.41 4.15
CA PHE A 245 7.16 13.18 4.58
C PHE A 245 6.49 12.49 3.39
N ILE A 246 6.63 11.18 3.31
CA ILE A 246 5.88 10.30 2.42
C ILE A 246 4.94 9.53 3.34
N ALA A 247 3.68 9.92 3.34
CA ALA A 247 2.63 9.11 3.94
C ALA A 247 2.32 7.96 2.98
N CYS A 248 2.90 6.79 3.23
CA CYS A 248 2.69 5.65 2.38
C CYS A 248 1.22 5.22 2.40
N HIS A 249 0.81 4.46 1.38
CA HIS A 249 -0.53 3.87 1.32
C HIS A 249 -1.66 4.90 1.36
N TYR A 250 -1.51 6.07 0.72
CA TYR A 250 -2.47 7.17 0.83
C TYR A 250 -2.74 7.62 2.28
N LEU A 251 -1.78 7.48 3.21
CA LEU A 251 -2.02 7.69 4.65
C LEU A 251 -3.12 6.77 5.21
N ASN A 252 -3.36 5.62 4.56
CA ASN A 252 -4.49 4.73 4.79
C ASN A 252 -5.88 5.40 4.69
N MET A 253 -5.97 6.52 3.97
CA MET A 253 -7.19 7.31 3.75
C MET A 253 -7.89 6.99 2.42
N ASN A 254 -7.76 5.78 1.87
CA ASN A 254 -8.46 5.40 0.63
C ASN A 254 -9.99 5.64 0.70
N HIS A 255 -10.57 5.49 1.90
CA HIS A 255 -11.99 5.75 2.17
C HIS A 255 -12.35 7.25 2.25
N ASP A 256 -11.37 8.15 2.43
CA ASP A 256 -11.56 9.60 2.62
C ASP A 256 -10.47 10.40 1.89
N LEU A 257 -10.49 10.31 0.55
CA LEU A 257 -9.57 11.06 -0.31
C LEU A 257 -9.78 12.58 -0.22
N GLU A 258 -10.95 13.05 0.24
CA GLU A 258 -11.19 14.47 0.45
C GLU A 258 -10.36 15.00 1.62
N ARG A 259 -10.36 14.30 2.77
CA ARG A 259 -9.52 14.65 3.91
C ARG A 259 -8.04 14.58 3.56
N LEU A 260 -7.60 13.53 2.86
CA LEU A 260 -6.22 13.43 2.39
C LEU A 260 -5.85 14.60 1.47
N GLY A 261 -6.76 14.98 0.59
CA GLY A 261 -6.58 16.12 -0.32
C GLY A 261 -6.40 17.44 0.43
N LYS A 262 -7.15 17.67 1.51
CA LYS A 262 -7.01 18.86 2.38
C LYS A 262 -5.63 18.90 3.07
N LEU A 263 -5.10 17.76 3.50
CA LEU A 263 -3.74 17.67 4.06
C LEU A 263 -2.69 18.02 3.00
N LEU A 264 -2.82 17.48 1.80
CA LEU A 264 -1.94 17.82 0.68
C LEU A 264 -2.04 19.32 0.34
N ASP A 265 -3.23 19.91 0.28
CA ASP A 265 -3.38 21.35 0.01
C ASP A 265 -2.70 22.22 1.08
N LYS A 266 -2.74 21.78 2.35
CA LYS A 266 -2.20 22.52 3.50
C LYS A 266 -0.69 22.37 3.70
N TYR A 267 -0.13 21.19 3.42
CA TYR A 267 1.26 20.86 3.75
C TYR A 267 2.09 20.58 2.48
N PRO A 268 2.89 21.54 2.00
CA PRO A 268 3.69 21.38 0.78
C PRO A 268 4.83 20.36 0.92
N ASN A 269 5.21 20.02 2.16
CA ASN A 269 6.20 19.00 2.49
C ASN A 269 5.62 17.58 2.57
N LEU A 270 4.32 17.40 2.35
CA LEU A 270 3.66 16.09 2.31
C LEU A 270 3.62 15.52 0.89
N TYR A 271 4.09 14.29 0.76
CA TYR A 271 3.94 13.39 -0.38
C TYR A 271 3.17 12.14 0.07
N ILE A 272 2.62 11.41 -0.90
CA ILE A 272 2.03 10.09 -0.67
C ILE A 272 2.59 9.09 -1.68
N ASP A 273 2.49 7.81 -1.38
CA ASP A 273 2.60 6.75 -2.38
C ASP A 273 1.29 5.96 -2.51
N ILE A 274 1.20 5.17 -3.58
CA ILE A 274 0.05 4.31 -3.90
C ILE A 274 0.22 2.85 -3.44
N ALA A 275 1.29 2.57 -2.70
CA ALA A 275 1.73 1.22 -2.37
C ALA A 275 0.68 0.46 -1.53
N GLY A 276 0.57 -0.85 -1.72
CA GLY A 276 -0.33 -1.71 -0.92
C GLY A 276 -1.84 -1.44 -1.05
N ARG A 277 -2.26 -0.39 -1.77
CA ARG A 277 -3.65 0.11 -1.76
C ARG A 277 -4.33 0.09 -3.12
N MET A 278 -3.68 -0.46 -4.15
CA MET A 278 -4.23 -0.46 -5.51
C MET A 278 -5.56 -1.21 -5.64
N GLY A 279 -5.77 -2.29 -4.88
CA GLY A 279 -7.07 -2.98 -4.83
C GLY A 279 -8.20 -2.08 -4.34
N GLU A 280 -7.97 -1.34 -3.24
CA GLU A 280 -8.94 -0.40 -2.67
C GLU A 280 -9.13 0.85 -3.55
N SER A 281 -8.08 1.32 -4.21
CA SER A 281 -8.17 2.41 -5.18
C SER A 281 -8.97 2.02 -6.42
N ALA A 282 -8.87 0.78 -6.87
CA ALA A 282 -9.52 0.31 -8.10
C ALA A 282 -11.03 0.08 -7.96
N VAL A 283 -11.57 0.03 -6.74
CA VAL A 283 -13.02 -0.09 -6.50
C VAL A 283 -13.76 1.25 -6.52
N THR A 284 -13.04 2.37 -6.40
CA THR A 284 -13.61 3.73 -6.48
C THR A 284 -13.01 4.55 -7.65
N PRO A 285 -12.96 4.00 -8.88
CA PRO A 285 -12.06 4.46 -9.94
C PRO A 285 -12.25 5.92 -10.34
N ARG A 286 -13.49 6.42 -10.38
CA ARG A 286 -13.78 7.81 -10.77
C ARG A 286 -13.23 8.82 -9.75
N THR A 287 -13.43 8.55 -8.47
CA THR A 287 -12.97 9.42 -7.37
C THR A 287 -11.46 9.35 -7.25
N THR A 288 -10.87 8.15 -7.25
CA THR A 288 -9.41 7.96 -7.20
C THR A 288 -8.73 8.62 -8.39
N ARG A 289 -9.26 8.45 -9.61
CA ARG A 289 -8.74 9.11 -10.81
C ARG A 289 -8.72 10.64 -10.65
N ALA A 290 -9.82 11.24 -10.21
CA ALA A 290 -9.91 12.68 -10.02
C ALA A 290 -8.88 13.17 -8.99
N PHE A 291 -8.74 12.45 -7.87
CA PHE A 291 -7.75 12.74 -6.83
C PHE A 291 -6.31 12.67 -7.37
N LEU A 292 -5.93 11.57 -8.02
CA LEU A 292 -4.59 11.37 -8.58
C LEU A 292 -4.24 12.42 -9.64
N ILE A 293 -5.21 12.86 -10.45
CA ILE A 293 -5.00 13.94 -11.41
C ILE A 293 -4.76 15.28 -10.69
N LYS A 294 -5.56 15.61 -9.67
CA LYS A 294 -5.44 16.87 -8.93
C LYS A 294 -4.10 16.98 -8.20
N TYR A 295 -3.66 15.89 -7.56
CA TYR A 295 -2.47 15.88 -6.70
C TYR A 295 -1.22 15.25 -7.35
N ALA A 296 -1.24 15.07 -8.67
CA ALA A 296 -0.24 14.32 -9.44
C ALA A 296 1.23 14.70 -9.18
N ASP A 297 1.53 15.91 -8.70
CA ASP A 297 2.90 16.38 -8.42
C ASP A 297 3.50 15.86 -7.10
N ARG A 298 2.70 15.18 -6.27
CA ARG A 298 3.12 14.70 -4.93
C ARG A 298 2.69 13.26 -4.64
N VAL A 299 2.33 12.52 -5.69
CA VAL A 299 2.02 11.09 -5.61
C VAL A 299 3.16 10.29 -6.21
N LEU A 300 3.64 9.27 -5.49
CA LEU A 300 4.73 8.40 -5.89
C LEU A 300 4.21 7.01 -6.23
N PHE A 301 4.84 6.35 -7.20
CA PHE A 301 4.62 4.94 -7.45
C PHE A 301 5.34 4.10 -6.38
N GLY A 302 4.61 3.20 -5.73
CA GLY A 302 5.16 2.23 -4.80
C GLY A 302 4.34 0.95 -4.87
N THR A 303 4.95 -0.20 -4.61
CA THR A 303 4.26 -1.50 -4.70
C THR A 303 3.80 -2.02 -3.35
N ASP A 304 4.69 -2.03 -2.36
CA ASP A 304 4.55 -2.76 -1.09
C ASP A 304 4.04 -4.19 -1.33
N ASN A 305 4.73 -4.88 -2.24
CA ASN A 305 4.36 -6.21 -2.69
C ASN A 305 5.59 -6.95 -3.20
N GLY A 306 5.46 -8.27 -3.41
CA GLY A 306 6.56 -9.15 -3.79
C GLY A 306 7.20 -8.83 -5.15
N MET A 307 8.14 -9.66 -5.58
CA MET A 307 9.08 -9.34 -6.66
C MET A 307 8.59 -9.71 -8.09
N ASN A 308 7.34 -10.16 -8.21
CA ASN A 308 6.84 -10.80 -9.44
C ASN A 308 6.45 -9.78 -10.53
N ALA A 309 6.73 -10.10 -11.79
CA ALA A 309 6.32 -9.28 -12.93
C ALA A 309 4.79 -9.08 -13.00
N SER A 310 3.99 -10.10 -12.66
CA SER A 310 2.52 -10.01 -12.66
C SER A 310 2.00 -8.91 -11.75
N MET A 311 2.63 -8.70 -10.59
CA MET A 311 2.27 -7.66 -9.64
C MET A 311 2.40 -6.27 -10.27
N TYR A 312 3.53 -5.97 -10.92
CA TYR A 312 3.74 -4.69 -11.61
C TYR A 312 2.71 -4.51 -12.73
N ARG A 313 2.47 -5.55 -13.53
CA ARG A 313 1.51 -5.52 -14.65
C ARG A 313 0.08 -5.28 -14.18
N HIS A 314 -0.33 -5.83 -13.03
CA HIS A 314 -1.63 -5.52 -12.42
C HIS A 314 -1.76 -4.04 -12.05
N MET A 315 -0.72 -3.45 -11.46
CA MET A 315 -0.72 -2.01 -11.15
C MET A 315 -0.78 -1.17 -12.42
N PHE A 316 -0.04 -1.54 -13.48
CA PHE A 316 -0.10 -0.84 -14.76
C PHE A 316 -1.48 -0.95 -15.41
N ARG A 317 -2.12 -2.13 -15.38
CA ARG A 317 -3.49 -2.32 -15.84
C ARG A 317 -4.43 -1.35 -15.13
N ILE A 318 -4.37 -1.27 -13.79
CA ILE A 318 -5.21 -0.35 -13.02
C ILE A 318 -4.90 1.12 -13.37
N LEU A 319 -3.64 1.52 -13.50
CA LEU A 319 -3.30 2.93 -13.67
C LEU A 319 -3.51 3.44 -15.11
N GLU A 320 -3.23 2.62 -16.11
CA GLU A 320 -3.13 3.05 -17.51
C GLU A 320 -4.40 2.79 -18.33
N THR A 321 -5.18 1.76 -18.00
CA THR A 321 -6.26 1.27 -18.85
C THR A 321 -7.61 1.81 -18.42
N ASN A 322 -8.60 1.72 -19.31
CA ASN A 322 -10.01 1.90 -18.99
C ASN A 322 -10.74 0.55 -18.84
N ASP A 323 -10.00 -0.54 -18.61
CA ASP A 323 -10.59 -1.84 -18.33
C ASP A 323 -11.51 -1.73 -17.11
N GLU A 324 -12.57 -2.51 -17.06
CA GLU A 324 -13.47 -2.54 -15.91
C GLU A 324 -13.92 -3.96 -15.61
N HIS A 325 -14.47 -4.15 -14.41
CA HIS A 325 -15.04 -5.42 -13.98
C HIS A 325 -14.08 -6.63 -14.10
N PHE A 326 -12.82 -6.46 -13.69
CA PHE A 326 -11.83 -7.55 -13.66
C PHE A 326 -11.44 -7.91 -12.23
N TYR A 327 -10.83 -9.08 -12.04
CA TYR A 327 -10.42 -9.58 -10.74
C TYR A 327 -8.92 -9.90 -10.74
N ILE A 328 -8.26 -9.54 -9.65
CA ILE A 328 -6.87 -9.86 -9.32
C ILE A 328 -6.91 -10.63 -8.02
N GLN A 329 -6.70 -11.95 -8.09
CA GLN A 329 -6.87 -12.83 -6.93
C GLN A 329 -5.86 -12.52 -5.81
N ASP A 330 -4.65 -12.10 -6.18
CA ASP A 330 -3.55 -11.84 -5.24
C ASP A 330 -3.84 -10.69 -4.27
N TYR A 331 -4.77 -9.79 -4.61
CA TYR A 331 -5.13 -8.66 -3.75
C TYR A 331 -6.04 -9.06 -2.59
N GLY A 332 -6.63 -10.27 -2.61
CA GLY A 332 -7.49 -10.75 -1.51
C GLY A 332 -8.74 -9.91 -1.25
N TYR A 333 -9.06 -8.94 -2.12
CA TYR A 333 -10.25 -8.13 -2.08
C TYR A 333 -11.29 -8.73 -3.05
N HIS A 334 -12.54 -8.80 -2.62
CA HIS A 334 -13.59 -9.59 -3.27
C HIS A 334 -14.39 -8.81 -4.32
N TRP A 335 -14.12 -7.51 -4.43
CA TRP A 335 -14.77 -6.61 -5.38
C TRP A 335 -14.10 -6.68 -6.75
N SER A 336 -14.89 -6.38 -7.78
CA SER A 336 -14.35 -6.19 -9.12
C SER A 336 -13.56 -4.87 -9.18
N TYR A 337 -12.43 -4.89 -9.87
CA TYR A 337 -11.55 -3.75 -10.05
C TYR A 337 -11.83 -3.03 -11.39
N SER A 338 -11.44 -1.77 -11.43
CA SER A 338 -11.49 -0.96 -12.65
C SER A 338 -10.20 -0.16 -12.84
N GLY A 339 -9.84 0.04 -14.09
CA GLY A 339 -8.77 0.92 -14.53
C GLY A 339 -9.14 2.40 -14.36
N LEU A 340 -8.13 3.22 -14.11
CA LEU A 340 -8.24 4.65 -13.85
C LEU A 340 -8.05 5.49 -15.11
N HIS A 341 -7.52 4.90 -16.18
CA HIS A 341 -7.22 5.57 -17.45
C HIS A 341 -6.55 6.95 -17.22
N LEU A 342 -5.43 6.93 -16.48
CA LEU A 342 -4.74 8.17 -16.11
C LEU A 342 -4.10 8.81 -17.35
N PRO A 343 -4.17 10.14 -17.50
CA PRO A 343 -3.48 10.82 -18.59
C PRO A 343 -1.98 10.55 -18.57
N LYS A 344 -1.35 10.44 -19.75
CA LYS A 344 0.11 10.22 -19.90
C LYS A 344 0.95 11.16 -19.03
N LYS A 345 0.57 12.44 -18.95
CA LYS A 345 1.26 13.44 -18.12
C LYS A 345 1.21 13.15 -16.62
N VAL A 346 0.15 12.50 -16.14
CA VAL A 346 -0.01 12.10 -14.74
C VAL A 346 0.78 10.82 -14.47
N LEU A 347 0.69 9.83 -15.37
CA LEU A 347 1.48 8.59 -15.28
C LEU A 347 2.98 8.89 -15.19
N LYS A 348 3.49 9.77 -16.05
CA LYS A 348 4.92 10.15 -16.05
C LYS A 348 5.39 10.75 -14.71
N LYS A 349 4.53 11.56 -14.06
CA LYS A 349 4.82 12.14 -12.75
C LYS A 349 4.89 11.08 -11.66
N ILE A 350 3.84 10.24 -11.59
CA ILE A 350 3.71 9.18 -10.57
C ILE A 350 4.82 8.14 -10.74
N TYR A 351 5.09 7.69 -11.97
CA TYR A 351 6.08 6.66 -12.24
C TYR A 351 7.51 7.13 -12.03
N TYR A 352 7.82 8.41 -12.31
CA TYR A 352 9.21 8.82 -12.47
C TYR A 352 9.53 10.21 -11.92
N GLU A 353 8.88 11.26 -12.44
CA GLU A 353 9.37 12.63 -12.26
C GLU A 353 9.32 13.08 -10.80
N ASN A 354 8.31 12.64 -10.04
CA ASN A 354 8.17 13.00 -8.64
C ASN A 354 9.28 12.36 -7.79
N ALA A 355 9.54 11.07 -7.97
CA ALA A 355 10.63 10.38 -7.28
C ALA A 355 11.98 11.01 -7.65
N LYS A 356 12.22 11.24 -8.95
CA LYS A 356 13.42 11.93 -9.44
C LYS A 356 13.56 13.36 -8.97
N LYS A 357 12.50 14.03 -8.51
CA LYS A 357 12.56 15.37 -7.91
C LYS A 357 12.79 15.29 -6.40
N LEU A 358 12.19 14.30 -5.75
CA LEU A 358 12.23 14.13 -4.32
C LEU A 358 13.63 13.72 -3.82
N PHE A 359 14.28 12.80 -4.55
CA PHE A 359 15.58 12.20 -4.22
C PHE A 359 16.74 12.73 -5.09
N ARG A 360 16.70 14.01 -5.49
CA ARG A 360 17.82 14.65 -6.22
C ARG A 360 19.02 14.93 -5.34
#